data_AF-G3PYV4-F1
#
_entry.id   AF-G3PYV4-F1
#
_cell.length_a   1.000
_cell.length_b   1.000
_cell.length_c   1.000
_cell.angle_alpha   90.00
_cell.angle_beta   90.00
_cell.angle_gamma   90.00
#
_symmetry.space_group_name_H-M   'P 1'
#
loop_
_entity.id
_entity.type
_entity.pdbx_description
1 polymer ?
#
loop_
_entity_poly.entity_id
_entity_poly.type
_entity_poly.pdbx_seq_one_letter_code
_entity_poly.pdbx_strand_id
1 'polypeptide(L)'
;MASTSVLLLQLLLVSQASASHFFGGTTTYYYKGKNPDGTFKVDLRYRDTFDGCYYSLYWSCSQGNCGNVQRRVRGEIESSTNAPLFNRQWCETETVSRTILQSNKPFQLTAASCCWIPKRTGNNDQWNLLTAVDLGIRSDTKEPNRSPAVAILPFLRVPQNCPRTYKLMSFDPDGDKVRCRYGNINTGECSLCDQPSGFHLDQDTCTLHYHSSRADSRV
;
A
#
# COMPACT_ATOMS: atom_id res chain seq x y z
N MET A 1 12.94 -49.45 2.29
CA MET A 1 12.49 -48.21 2.94
C MET A 1 13.22 -47.02 2.31
N ALA A 2 12.68 -46.46 1.22
CA ALA A 2 13.31 -45.33 0.50
C ALA A 2 12.29 -44.48 -0.28
N SER A 3 11.00 -44.59 0.05
CA SER A 3 9.91 -43.92 -0.70
C SER A 3 9.29 -42.75 0.09
N THR A 4 9.46 -42.72 1.41
CA THR A 4 8.86 -41.68 2.28
C THR A 4 9.65 -40.37 2.32
N SER A 5 10.97 -40.40 2.04
CA SER A 5 11.80 -39.19 2.09
C SER A 5 11.66 -38.28 0.86
N VAL A 6 11.19 -38.80 -0.28
CA VAL A 6 11.08 -38.03 -1.54
C VAL A 6 9.81 -37.16 -1.55
N LEU A 7 8.72 -37.59 -0.89
CA LEU A 7 7.49 -36.79 -0.81
C LEU A 7 7.63 -35.55 0.09
N LEU A 8 8.47 -35.60 1.13
CA LEU A 8 8.66 -34.45 2.03
C LEU A 8 9.40 -33.29 1.34
N LEU A 9 10.27 -33.58 0.37
CA LEU A 9 11.05 -32.56 -0.35
C LEU A 9 10.20 -31.79 -1.37
N GLN A 10 9.14 -32.41 -1.93
CA GLN A 10 8.25 -31.73 -2.87
C GLN A 10 7.24 -30.80 -2.17
N LEU A 11 6.96 -31.01 -0.89
CA LEU A 11 6.12 -30.11 -0.09
C LEU A 11 6.83 -28.80 0.30
N LEU A 12 8.17 -28.74 0.21
CA LEU A 12 8.96 -27.54 0.47
C LEU A 12 9.16 -26.64 -0.78
N LEU A 13 8.71 -27.09 -1.96
CA LEU A 13 8.81 -26.32 -3.21
C LEU A 13 7.56 -25.46 -3.49
N VAL A 14 6.59 -25.46 -2.59
CA VAL A 14 5.47 -24.48 -2.62
C VAL A 14 5.82 -23.28 -1.74
N SER A 15 7.04 -22.76 -1.86
CA SER A 15 7.23 -21.32 -1.65
C SER A 15 6.56 -20.66 -2.85
N GLN A 16 5.28 -20.32 -2.73
CA GLN A 16 4.67 -19.35 -3.63
C GLN A 16 5.43 -18.03 -3.45
N ALA A 17 6.53 -17.86 -4.16
CA ALA A 17 6.94 -16.56 -4.61
C ALA A 17 5.86 -16.14 -5.61
N SER A 18 4.74 -15.62 -5.10
CA SER A 18 3.89 -14.77 -5.90
C SER A 18 4.79 -13.58 -6.23
N ALA A 19 5.48 -13.64 -7.37
CA ALA A 19 6.19 -12.49 -7.90
C ALA A 19 5.11 -11.46 -8.18
N SER A 20 4.91 -10.53 -7.25
CA SER A 20 4.08 -9.38 -7.54
C SER A 20 4.86 -8.49 -8.50
N HIS A 21 4.18 -7.95 -9.48
CA HIS A 21 4.66 -6.88 -10.33
C HIS A 21 3.96 -5.60 -9.83
N PHE A 22 4.18 -5.31 -8.55
CA PHE A 22 3.42 -4.31 -7.82
C PHE A 22 3.91 -2.91 -8.18
N PHE A 23 2.99 -2.00 -8.49
CA PHE A 23 3.30 -0.59 -8.76
C PHE A 23 3.20 0.25 -7.49
N GLY A 24 2.27 -0.07 -6.61
CA GLY A 24 1.98 0.70 -5.41
C GLY A 24 0.58 0.46 -4.91
N GLY A 25 0.32 0.89 -3.68
CA GLY A 25 -1.00 0.80 -3.09
C GLY A 25 -1.19 1.78 -1.94
N THR A 26 -2.44 2.01 -1.60
CA THR A 26 -2.86 2.91 -0.52
C THR A 26 -3.97 2.26 0.29
N THR A 27 -4.00 2.57 1.59
CA THR A 27 -5.03 2.08 2.51
C THR A 27 -5.67 3.25 3.24
N THR A 28 -6.99 3.25 3.26
CA THR A 28 -7.78 4.17 4.08
C THR A 28 -8.86 3.40 4.83
N TYR A 29 -9.33 3.94 5.95
CA TYR A 29 -10.39 3.33 6.74
C TYR A 29 -11.55 4.30 6.98
N TYR A 30 -12.75 3.73 7.03
CA TYR A 30 -13.99 4.47 7.22
C TYR A 30 -14.84 3.81 8.30
N TYR A 31 -15.11 4.54 9.38
CA TYR A 31 -16.08 4.12 10.38
C TYR A 31 -17.51 4.11 9.79
N LYS A 32 -18.28 3.05 10.09
CA LYS A 32 -19.65 2.80 9.57
C LYS A 32 -20.67 2.60 10.69
N GLY A 33 -20.38 3.13 11.88
CA GLY A 33 -21.26 3.00 13.05
C GLY A 33 -20.99 1.74 13.88
N LYS A 34 -21.83 1.52 14.89
CA LYS A 34 -21.81 0.32 15.73
C LYS A 34 -22.89 -0.68 15.33
N ASN A 35 -22.69 -1.93 15.72
CA ASN A 35 -23.73 -2.95 15.77
C ASN A 35 -24.53 -2.82 17.08
N PRO A 36 -25.70 -3.48 17.19
CA PRO A 36 -26.50 -3.47 18.42
C PRO A 36 -25.75 -4.00 19.66
N ASP A 37 -24.77 -4.88 19.47
CA ASP A 37 -23.90 -5.41 20.52
C ASP A 37 -22.77 -4.45 20.94
N GLY A 38 -22.69 -3.26 20.35
CA GLY A 38 -21.68 -2.25 20.62
C GLY A 38 -20.37 -2.39 19.83
N THR A 39 -20.21 -3.46 19.04
CA THR A 39 -19.02 -3.65 18.19
C THR A 39 -18.97 -2.63 17.05
N PHE A 40 -17.77 -2.24 16.62
CA PHE A 40 -17.56 -1.22 15.60
C PHE A 40 -17.57 -1.84 14.20
N LYS A 41 -18.30 -1.22 13.27
CA LYS A 41 -18.23 -1.53 11.83
C LYS A 41 -17.25 -0.57 11.16
N VAL A 42 -16.26 -1.12 10.47
CA VAL A 42 -15.27 -0.35 9.73
C VAL A 42 -15.07 -0.93 8.35
N ASP A 43 -15.06 -0.07 7.34
CA ASP A 43 -14.64 -0.43 5.99
C ASP A 43 -13.17 -0.06 5.83
N LEU A 44 -12.33 -1.07 5.59
CA LEU A 44 -10.94 -0.90 5.16
C LEU A 44 -10.90 -0.94 3.64
N ARG A 45 -10.42 0.13 3.03
CA ARG A 45 -10.35 0.30 1.57
C ARG A 45 -8.89 0.27 1.14
N TYR A 46 -8.58 -0.71 0.30
CA TYR A 46 -7.26 -0.91 -0.29
C TYR A 46 -7.34 -0.59 -1.77
N ARG A 47 -6.49 0.33 -2.26
CA ARG A 47 -6.30 0.56 -3.69
C ARG A 47 -4.92 0.05 -4.05
N ASP A 48 -4.88 -0.95 -4.92
CA ASP A 48 -3.64 -1.65 -5.27
C ASP A 48 -3.48 -1.66 -6.79
N THR A 49 -2.28 -1.35 -7.27
CA THR A 49 -1.94 -1.39 -8.69
C THR A 49 -0.89 -2.45 -8.96
N PHE A 50 -1.21 -3.34 -9.88
CA PHE A 50 -0.32 -4.41 -10.36
C PHE A 50 -0.20 -4.37 -11.87
N ASP A 51 0.68 -5.19 -12.44
CA ASP A 51 0.78 -5.38 -13.89
C ASP A 51 -0.29 -6.33 -14.47
N GLY A 52 -1.35 -6.59 -13.71
CA GLY A 52 -2.47 -7.43 -14.11
C GLY A 52 -3.61 -7.41 -13.09
N CYS A 53 -4.81 -7.71 -13.57
CA CYS A 53 -6.04 -7.58 -12.76
C CYS A 53 -6.34 -8.76 -11.83
N TYR A 54 -5.56 -9.84 -11.91
CA TYR A 54 -5.76 -11.02 -11.07
C TYR A 54 -4.99 -10.97 -9.74
N TYR A 55 -4.06 -10.02 -9.59
CA TYR A 55 -3.28 -9.85 -8.36
C TYR A 55 -4.06 -9.07 -7.30
N SER A 56 -3.82 -9.41 -6.03
CA SER A 56 -4.37 -8.69 -4.89
C SER A 56 -3.44 -8.82 -3.69
N LEU A 57 -3.48 -7.83 -2.80
CA LEU A 57 -2.72 -7.88 -1.56
C LEU A 57 -3.42 -8.76 -0.51
N TYR A 58 -2.61 -9.52 0.21
CA TYR A 58 -3.02 -10.14 1.47
C TYR A 58 -2.54 -9.27 2.63
N TRP A 59 -3.49 -8.70 3.37
CA TRP A 59 -3.23 -7.91 4.57
C TRP A 59 -3.32 -8.78 5.81
N SER A 60 -2.23 -8.82 6.59
CA SER A 60 -2.13 -9.52 7.87
C SER A 60 -2.24 -8.54 9.04
N CYS A 61 -2.72 -9.03 10.18
CA CYS A 61 -2.74 -8.27 11.43
C CYS A 61 -1.36 -8.37 12.10
N SER A 62 -0.63 -7.26 12.17
CA SER A 62 0.72 -7.23 12.75
C SER A 62 0.72 -6.82 14.22
N GLN A 63 -0.24 -5.97 14.63
CA GLN A 63 -0.32 -5.48 16.01
C GLN A 63 -1.77 -5.18 16.41
N GLY A 64 -2.12 -5.45 17.67
CA GLY A 64 -3.45 -5.14 18.22
C GLY A 64 -4.51 -6.16 17.80
N ASN A 65 -5.78 -5.73 17.79
CA ASN A 65 -6.91 -6.56 17.39
C ASN A 65 -7.54 -6.00 16.12
N CYS A 66 -7.23 -6.63 14.99
CA CYS A 66 -7.75 -6.23 13.68
C CYS A 66 -9.17 -6.72 13.39
N GLY A 67 -9.83 -7.38 14.35
CA GLY A 67 -11.21 -7.82 14.25
C GLY A 67 -11.44 -8.94 13.25
N ASN A 68 -12.71 -9.11 12.89
CA ASN A 68 -13.16 -10.16 11.97
C ASN A 68 -13.68 -9.54 10.68
N VAL A 69 -13.10 -9.94 9.55
CA VAL A 69 -13.57 -9.56 8.21
C VAL A 69 -14.85 -10.33 7.91
N GLN A 70 -15.96 -9.61 7.73
CA GLN A 70 -17.27 -10.19 7.43
C GLN A 70 -17.53 -10.28 5.93
N ARG A 71 -17.08 -9.27 5.18
CA ARG A 71 -17.30 -9.19 3.73
C ARG A 71 -16.11 -8.51 3.07
N ARG A 72 -15.70 -9.04 1.92
CA ARG A 72 -14.72 -8.40 1.05
C ARG A 72 -15.34 -8.27 -0.34
N VAL A 73 -15.31 -7.06 -0.88
CA VAL A 73 -15.73 -6.78 -2.26
C VAL A 73 -14.53 -6.17 -2.98
N ARG A 74 -14.22 -6.70 -4.16
CA ARG A 74 -13.16 -6.18 -5.02
C ARG A 74 -13.76 -5.76 -6.35
N GLY A 75 -13.32 -4.60 -6.85
CA GLY A 75 -13.66 -4.10 -8.17
C GLY A 75 -12.41 -3.57 -8.88
N GLU A 76 -12.44 -3.59 -10.21
CA GLU A 76 -11.45 -2.90 -11.04
C GLU A 76 -11.81 -1.42 -11.11
N ILE A 77 -10.83 -0.55 -10.86
CA ILE A 77 -10.98 0.90 -11.06
C ILE A 77 -10.63 1.24 -12.51
N GLU A 78 -9.45 0.79 -12.95
CA GLU A 78 -8.92 1.07 -14.28
C GLU A 78 -7.89 0.02 -14.68
N SER A 79 -7.79 -0.25 -15.98
CA SER A 79 -6.72 -1.04 -16.56
C SER A 79 -6.31 -0.48 -17.92
N SER A 80 -5.05 -0.72 -18.30
CA SER A 80 -4.53 -0.30 -19.60
C SER A 80 -3.37 -1.19 -20.05
N THR A 81 -3.28 -1.42 -21.35
CA THR A 81 -2.12 -2.05 -22.00
C THR A 81 -0.97 -1.07 -22.21
N ASN A 82 -1.18 0.22 -21.97
CA ASN A 82 -0.11 1.24 -21.99
C ASN A 82 0.70 1.19 -20.69
N ALA A 83 1.49 0.13 -20.54
CA ALA A 83 2.32 -0.14 -19.38
C ALA A 83 3.82 0.17 -19.65
N PRO A 84 4.69 0.15 -18.63
CA PRO A 84 6.15 0.20 -18.83
C PRO A 84 6.65 -0.94 -19.74
N LEU A 85 7.80 -0.74 -20.39
CA LEU A 85 8.34 -1.62 -21.46
C LEU A 85 8.38 -3.13 -21.12
N PHE A 86 8.51 -3.48 -19.84
CA PHE A 86 8.61 -4.87 -19.38
C PHE A 86 7.27 -5.49 -18.96
N ASN A 87 6.17 -4.73 -19.03
CA ASN A 87 4.84 -5.13 -18.60
C ASN A 87 3.86 -5.01 -19.78
N ARG A 88 2.90 -5.93 -19.89
CA ARG A 88 1.90 -5.91 -20.97
C ARG A 88 0.66 -5.10 -20.64
N GLN A 89 0.40 -4.90 -19.35
CA GLN A 89 -0.72 -4.13 -18.84
C GLN A 89 -0.42 -3.61 -17.42
N TRP A 90 -1.23 -2.69 -16.96
CA TRP A 90 -1.37 -2.36 -15.53
C TRP A 90 -2.86 -2.34 -15.18
N CYS A 91 -3.15 -2.60 -13.92
CA CYS A 91 -4.52 -2.69 -13.41
C CYS A 91 -4.56 -2.16 -11.98
N GLU A 92 -5.37 -1.13 -11.76
CA GLU A 92 -5.69 -0.63 -10.44
C GLU A 92 -7.03 -1.21 -9.99
N THR A 93 -7.03 -1.81 -8.80
CA THR A 93 -8.23 -2.39 -8.21
C THR A 93 -8.47 -1.85 -6.83
N GLU A 94 -9.74 -1.81 -6.44
CA GLU A 94 -10.16 -1.44 -5.11
C GLU A 94 -10.76 -2.64 -4.39
N THR A 95 -10.27 -2.90 -3.17
CA THR A 95 -10.85 -3.89 -2.27
C THR A 95 -11.41 -3.19 -1.05
N VAL A 96 -12.71 -3.35 -0.80
CA VAL A 96 -13.38 -2.89 0.43
C VAL A 96 -13.65 -4.09 1.32
N SER A 97 -12.97 -4.15 2.46
CA SER A 97 -13.17 -5.16 3.50
C SER A 97 -13.96 -4.58 4.67
N ARG A 98 -15.17 -5.10 4.89
CA ARG A 98 -15.97 -4.78 6.07
C ARG A 98 -15.51 -5.62 7.25
N THR A 99 -15.05 -4.94 8.29
CA THR A 99 -14.44 -5.53 9.47
C THR A 99 -15.23 -5.13 10.71
N ILE A 100 -15.43 -6.10 11.61
CA ILE A 100 -16.06 -5.88 12.92
C ILE A 100 -14.98 -5.89 13.98
N LEU A 101 -14.89 -4.80 14.74
CA LEU A 101 -13.89 -4.60 15.79
C LEU A 101 -14.57 -4.57 17.16
N GLN A 102 -13.92 -5.18 18.15
CA GLN A 102 -14.43 -5.25 19.53
C GLN A 102 -14.19 -3.95 20.32
N SER A 103 -13.28 -3.10 19.86
CA SER A 103 -12.95 -1.83 20.50
C SER A 103 -12.49 -0.80 19.49
N ASN A 104 -12.31 0.44 19.92
CA ASN A 104 -11.71 1.51 19.14
C ASN A 104 -10.20 1.67 19.36
N LYS A 105 -9.54 0.69 20.00
CA LYS A 105 -8.10 0.76 20.26
C LYS A 105 -7.31 0.66 18.95
N PRO A 106 -6.13 1.28 18.86
CA PRO A 106 -5.30 1.22 17.67
C PRO A 106 -4.87 -0.22 17.32
N PHE A 107 -4.74 -0.49 16.03
CA PHE A 107 -4.15 -1.72 15.49
C PHE A 107 -3.37 -1.44 14.22
N GLN A 108 -2.55 -2.39 13.80
CA GLN A 108 -1.76 -2.30 12.57
C GLN A 108 -2.02 -3.48 11.64
N LEU A 109 -2.07 -3.16 10.35
CA LEU A 109 -2.10 -4.14 9.28
C LEU A 109 -0.83 -3.99 8.44
N THR A 110 -0.31 -5.12 7.98
CA THR A 110 0.83 -5.18 7.09
C THR A 110 0.51 -6.00 5.86
N ALA A 111 1.06 -5.60 4.72
CA ALA A 111 1.15 -6.44 3.54
C ALA A 111 2.60 -6.43 3.08
N ALA A 112 3.14 -7.59 2.74
CA ALA A 112 4.48 -7.71 2.20
C ALA A 112 4.51 -8.80 1.15
N SER A 113 5.32 -8.59 0.12
CA SER A 113 5.66 -9.63 -0.86
C SER A 113 6.96 -9.27 -1.56
N CYS A 114 7.40 -10.20 -2.40
CA CYS A 114 8.17 -9.86 -3.57
C CYS A 114 7.18 -9.59 -4.73
N CYS A 115 7.40 -8.75 -5.74
CA CYS A 115 8.40 -7.72 -5.92
C CYS A 115 7.72 -6.38 -6.30
N TRP A 116 8.47 -5.29 -6.26
CA TRP A 116 8.13 -4.13 -7.08
C TRP A 116 8.22 -4.51 -8.57
N ILE A 117 7.53 -3.77 -9.45
CA ILE A 117 7.85 -3.81 -10.88
C ILE A 117 9.36 -3.54 -11.11
N PRO A 118 9.95 -4.10 -12.17
CA PRO A 118 11.35 -3.83 -12.50
C PRO A 118 11.60 -2.33 -12.62
N LYS A 119 12.51 -1.80 -11.78
CA LYS A 119 13.00 -0.43 -11.91
C LYS A 119 13.98 -0.34 -13.10
N ARG A 120 14.31 0.89 -13.50
CA ARG A 120 15.28 1.20 -14.57
C ARG A 120 16.64 0.49 -14.40
N THR A 121 17.01 0.11 -13.18
CA THR A 121 18.25 -0.60 -12.82
C THR A 121 18.11 -2.13 -12.73
N GLY A 122 16.95 -2.70 -13.09
CA GLY A 122 16.76 -4.15 -13.26
C GLY A 122 16.45 -4.97 -11.99
N ASN A 123 16.47 -4.36 -10.80
CA ASN A 123 16.22 -5.10 -9.56
C ASN A 123 14.73 -5.16 -9.19
N ASN A 124 14.26 -6.37 -8.91
CA ASN A 124 12.93 -6.68 -8.39
C ASN A 124 12.97 -6.75 -6.87
N ASP A 125 12.99 -5.59 -6.23
CA ASP A 125 13.11 -5.50 -4.78
C ASP A 125 11.80 -5.93 -4.09
N GLN A 126 11.92 -6.47 -2.88
CA GLN A 126 10.76 -6.74 -2.01
C GLN A 126 10.05 -5.43 -1.66
N TRP A 127 8.83 -5.53 -1.14
CA TRP A 127 8.11 -4.39 -0.58
C TRP A 127 7.39 -4.77 0.69
N ASN A 128 7.12 -3.76 1.49
CA ASN A 128 6.33 -3.85 2.70
C ASN A 128 5.45 -2.61 2.77
N LEU A 129 4.21 -2.79 3.18
CA LEU A 129 3.23 -1.73 3.43
C LEU A 129 2.72 -1.89 4.85
N LEU A 130 2.64 -0.78 5.57
CA LEU A 130 2.12 -0.72 6.92
C LEU A 130 1.05 0.35 7.00
N THR A 131 -0.08 0.02 7.63
CA THR A 131 -1.12 0.98 7.96
C THR A 131 -1.50 0.85 9.43
N ALA A 132 -1.57 1.99 10.11
CA ALA A 132 -2.10 2.08 11.46
C ALA A 132 -3.54 2.58 11.38
N VAL A 133 -4.44 1.91 12.09
CA VAL A 133 -5.84 2.31 12.23
C VAL A 133 -6.07 2.73 13.66
N ASP A 134 -6.58 3.95 13.84
CA ASP A 134 -6.98 4.48 15.14
C ASP A 134 -8.41 5.01 15.05
N LEU A 135 -9.29 4.49 15.90
CA LEU A 135 -10.70 4.87 15.98
C LEU A 135 -10.99 5.62 17.29
N GLY A 136 -9.94 6.13 17.94
CA GLY A 136 -10.02 6.97 19.12
C GLY A 136 -11.07 8.07 18.93
N ILE A 137 -11.89 8.28 19.96
CA ILE A 137 -12.92 9.32 19.92
C ILE A 137 -12.23 10.67 20.07
N ARG A 138 -12.35 11.50 19.04
CA ARG A 138 -11.73 12.82 19.05
C ARG A 138 -12.43 13.73 20.05
N SER A 139 -11.66 14.60 20.71
CA SER A 139 -12.21 15.50 21.73
C SER A 139 -13.02 16.65 21.13
N ASP A 140 -12.73 17.04 19.89
CA ASP A 140 -13.34 18.14 19.15
C ASP A 140 -14.61 17.71 18.41
N THR A 141 -14.59 16.62 17.63
CA THR A 141 -15.77 16.15 16.87
C THR A 141 -16.66 15.20 17.64
N LYS A 142 -16.16 14.60 18.73
CA LYS A 142 -16.82 13.51 19.48
C LYS A 142 -17.11 12.25 18.65
N GLU A 143 -16.49 12.15 17.48
CA GLU A 143 -16.58 11.00 16.57
C GLU A 143 -15.26 10.22 16.54
N PRO A 144 -15.26 8.96 16.10
CA PRO A 144 -14.03 8.22 15.83
C PRO A 144 -13.14 8.95 14.82
N ASN A 145 -11.83 8.92 15.05
CA ASN A 145 -10.84 9.47 14.13
C ASN A 145 -10.97 8.87 12.74
N ARG A 146 -10.83 9.70 11.69
CA ARG A 146 -10.91 9.26 10.29
C ARG A 146 -9.52 9.24 9.66
N SER A 147 -9.37 8.37 8.66
CA SER A 147 -8.15 8.30 7.86
C SER A 147 -7.99 9.55 7.00
N PRO A 148 -6.76 10.05 6.79
CA PRO A 148 -6.49 10.95 5.68
C PRO A 148 -6.82 10.25 4.37
N ALA A 149 -7.25 11.02 3.38
CA ALA A 149 -7.50 10.57 2.02
C ALA A 149 -6.38 11.06 1.10
N VAL A 150 -5.83 10.13 0.31
CA VAL A 150 -4.80 10.41 -0.68
C VAL A 150 -5.27 10.00 -2.07
N ALA A 151 -4.98 10.83 -3.06
CA ALA A 151 -5.22 10.56 -4.46
C ALA A 151 -3.91 10.76 -5.23
N ILE A 152 -3.02 9.77 -5.10
CA ILE A 152 -1.72 9.74 -5.76
C ILE A 152 -1.82 8.77 -6.95
N LEU A 153 -1.26 9.16 -8.09
CA LEU A 153 -1.15 8.26 -9.24
C LEU A 153 -0.25 7.07 -8.88
N PRO A 154 -0.63 5.84 -9.24
CA PRO A 154 0.10 4.65 -8.82
C PRO A 154 1.52 4.58 -9.37
N PHE A 155 1.81 5.27 -10.48
CA PHE A 155 3.17 5.50 -10.95
C PHE A 155 3.29 6.81 -11.73
N LEU A 156 4.49 7.39 -11.72
CA LEU A 156 4.83 8.62 -12.45
C LEU A 156 6.09 8.39 -13.29
N ARG A 157 6.06 8.80 -14.56
CA ARG A 157 7.27 8.87 -15.41
C ARG A 157 7.79 10.30 -15.40
N VAL A 158 9.02 10.47 -14.92
CA VAL A 158 9.66 11.79 -14.80
C VAL A 158 10.84 11.84 -15.78
N PRO A 159 10.82 12.72 -16.80
CA PRO A 159 11.95 12.88 -17.71
C PRO A 159 13.17 13.44 -16.96
N GLN A 160 14.35 12.86 -17.17
CA GLN A 160 15.55 13.17 -16.38
C GLN A 160 16.00 14.64 -16.43
N ASN A 161 15.71 15.34 -17.54
CA ASN A 161 16.15 16.71 -17.75
C ASN A 161 15.02 17.74 -17.61
N CYS A 162 13.89 17.34 -16.98
CA CYS A 162 12.72 18.20 -16.83
C CYS A 162 12.37 18.34 -15.34
N PRO A 163 12.95 19.34 -14.65
CA PRO A 163 12.57 19.66 -13.29
C PRO A 163 11.06 19.85 -13.20
N ARG A 164 10.42 19.18 -12.25
CA ARG A 164 8.96 19.20 -12.14
C ARG A 164 8.51 19.02 -10.71
N THR A 165 7.44 19.72 -10.37
CA THR A 165 6.80 19.64 -9.06
C THR A 165 5.51 18.84 -9.17
N TYR A 166 5.32 17.90 -8.25
CA TYR A 166 4.15 17.04 -8.14
C TYR A 166 3.50 17.27 -6.79
N LYS A 167 2.29 17.85 -6.78
CA LYS A 167 1.52 17.99 -5.55
C LYS A 167 0.77 16.69 -5.30
N LEU A 168 1.16 15.97 -4.24
CA LEU A 168 0.48 14.75 -3.84
C LEU A 168 -0.85 15.17 -3.20
N MET A 169 -1.96 14.89 -3.87
CA MET A 169 -3.26 15.30 -3.37
C MET A 169 -3.59 14.52 -2.11
N SER A 170 -3.57 15.20 -0.98
CA SER A 170 -3.88 14.65 0.33
C SER A 170 -4.72 15.63 1.12
N PHE A 171 -5.74 15.13 1.81
CA PHE A 171 -6.51 15.91 2.75
C PHE A 171 -7.02 15.02 3.87
N ASP A 172 -7.35 15.63 4.99
CA ASP A 172 -7.97 14.93 6.11
C ASP A 172 -9.40 15.46 6.31
N PRO A 173 -10.43 14.59 6.37
CA PRO A 173 -11.82 15.02 6.48
C PRO A 173 -12.16 15.59 7.87
N ASP A 174 -11.28 15.39 8.84
CA ASP A 174 -11.36 15.82 10.23
C ASP A 174 -10.64 17.16 10.47
N GLY A 175 -9.97 17.69 9.43
CA GLY A 175 -9.27 18.98 9.46
C GLY A 175 -7.83 18.87 9.96
N ASP A 176 -7.33 17.66 10.19
CA ASP A 176 -5.98 17.43 10.70
C ASP A 176 -4.92 17.77 9.64
N LYS A 177 -3.74 18.23 10.10
CA LYS A 177 -2.61 18.50 9.21
C LYS A 177 -2.04 17.16 8.70
N VAL A 178 -2.26 16.87 7.41
CA VAL A 178 -1.63 15.75 6.73
C VAL A 178 -0.15 16.04 6.48
N ARG A 179 0.72 15.06 6.75
CA ARG A 179 2.14 15.10 6.41
C ARG A 179 2.51 13.89 5.57
N CYS A 180 3.38 14.09 4.59
CA CYS A 180 3.91 13.02 3.76
C CYS A 180 5.37 12.78 4.10
N ARG A 181 5.81 11.52 4.13
CA ARG A 181 7.22 11.18 4.34
C ARG A 181 7.55 9.89 3.61
N TYR A 182 8.84 9.67 3.37
CA TYR A 182 9.32 8.35 2.99
C TYR A 182 9.10 7.37 4.16
N GLY A 183 8.97 6.08 3.80
CA GLY A 183 8.87 5.02 4.80
C GLY A 183 10.10 5.00 5.70
N ASN A 184 9.98 4.31 6.83
CA ASN A 184 11.07 4.03 7.73
C ASN A 184 11.30 2.51 7.85
N ILE A 185 12.51 2.07 7.52
CA ILE A 185 12.89 0.66 7.56
C ILE A 185 12.85 0.09 8.99
N ASN A 186 13.17 0.91 10.00
CA ASN A 186 13.19 0.48 11.40
C ASN A 186 11.78 0.19 11.95
N THR A 187 10.74 0.75 11.35
CA THR A 187 9.34 0.49 11.71
C THR A 187 8.67 -0.49 10.74
N GLY A 188 9.41 -1.06 9.78
CA GLY A 188 8.86 -2.02 8.82
C GLY A 188 7.86 -1.41 7.85
N GLU A 189 7.99 -0.12 7.50
CA GLU A 189 7.08 0.53 6.54
C GLU A 189 7.49 0.31 5.07
N CYS A 190 8.63 -0.34 4.86
CA CYS A 190 9.23 -0.62 3.56
C CYS A 190 10.26 -1.77 3.72
N SER A 191 10.79 -2.25 2.60
CA SER A 191 11.91 -3.19 2.56
C SER A 191 13.28 -2.49 2.53
N LEU A 192 13.42 -1.45 1.70
CA LEU A 192 14.68 -0.71 1.48
C LEU A 192 14.57 0.77 1.84
N CYS A 193 13.41 1.40 1.61
CA CYS A 193 13.20 2.84 1.80
C CYS A 193 14.13 3.76 0.99
N ASP A 194 14.69 3.26 -0.10
CA ASP A 194 15.58 4.05 -0.96
C ASP A 194 14.86 5.27 -1.53
N GLN A 195 15.49 6.43 -1.40
CA GLN A 195 15.02 7.67 -1.99
C GLN A 195 15.55 7.79 -3.43
N PRO A 196 14.67 7.93 -4.44
CA PRO A 196 15.12 8.14 -5.81
C PRO A 196 15.93 9.43 -5.94
N SER A 197 17.12 9.34 -6.55
CA SER A 197 17.99 10.50 -6.73
C SER A 197 17.30 11.64 -7.50
N GLY A 198 17.59 12.88 -7.11
CA GLY A 198 17.03 14.08 -7.74
C GLY A 198 15.63 14.46 -7.26
N PHE A 199 15.00 13.65 -6.40
CA PHE A 199 13.74 13.98 -5.76
C PHE A 199 13.92 14.54 -4.35
N HIS A 200 13.10 15.53 -4.01
CA HIS A 200 12.97 16.10 -2.68
C HIS A 200 11.49 16.20 -2.31
N LEU A 201 11.10 15.65 -1.16
CA LEU A 201 9.73 15.71 -0.65
C LEU A 201 9.63 16.79 0.42
N ASP A 202 8.86 17.84 0.14
CA ASP A 202 8.32 18.72 1.17
C ASP A 202 7.21 17.96 1.92
N GLN A 203 7.53 17.59 3.15
CA GLN A 203 6.68 16.76 3.99
C GLN A 203 5.44 17.48 4.50
N ASP A 204 5.49 18.80 4.66
CA ASP A 204 4.41 19.58 5.27
C ASP A 204 3.35 19.97 4.24
N THR A 205 3.75 20.13 2.98
CA THR A 205 2.83 20.43 1.88
C THR A 205 2.49 19.21 1.02
N CYS A 206 3.10 18.06 1.31
CA CYS A 206 3.00 16.85 0.49
C CYS A 206 3.38 17.12 -0.98
N THR A 207 4.47 17.87 -1.19
CA THR A 207 4.92 18.28 -2.53
C THR A 207 6.23 17.60 -2.88
N LEU A 208 6.23 16.83 -3.96
CA LEU A 208 7.41 16.14 -4.46
C LEU A 208 8.06 16.97 -5.58
N HIS A 209 9.27 17.44 -5.34
CA HIS A 209 10.08 18.18 -6.30
C HIS A 209 11.08 17.24 -6.97
N TYR A 210 11.08 17.21 -8.29
CA TYR A 210 12.18 16.68 -9.07
C TYR A 210 13.03 17.84 -9.59
N HIS A 211 14.31 17.83 -9.27
CA HIS A 211 15.25 18.85 -9.74
C HIS A 211 16.03 18.33 -10.94
N SER A 212 16.91 17.36 -10.70
CA SER A 212 17.71 16.70 -11.73
C SER A 212 18.39 15.48 -11.10
N SER A 213 18.67 14.47 -11.91
CA SER A 213 19.58 13.39 -11.54
C SER A 213 20.58 13.16 -12.66
N ARG A 214 21.76 12.63 -12.33
CA ARG A 214 22.72 12.21 -13.35
C ARG A 214 22.08 11.09 -14.17
N ALA A 215 22.23 11.14 -15.49
CA ALA A 215 21.90 10.01 -16.33
C ALA A 215 22.77 8.82 -15.91
N ASP A 216 22.15 7.72 -15.47
CA ASP A 216 22.87 6.45 -15.34
C ASP A 216 23.12 5.93 -16.76
N SER A 217 24.38 5.96 -17.18
CA SER A 217 24.84 5.57 -18.52
C SER A 217 24.86 4.07 -18.74
N ARG A 218 24.56 3.26 -17.71
CA ARG A 218 24.32 1.81 -17.86
C ARG A 218 22.90 1.51 -18.34
N VAL A 219 22.14 2.56 -18.69
CA VAL A 219 20.77 2.49 -19.17
C VAL A 219 20.56 3.35 -20.41
#